data_AF-A0A3D1VT32-F1
#
_entry.id   AF-A0A3D1VT32-F1
#
_cell.length_a   1.000
_cell.length_b   1.000
_cell.length_c   1.000
_cell.angle_alpha   90.00
_cell.angle_beta   90.00
_cell.angle_gamma   90.00
#
_symmetry.space_group_name_H-M   'P 1'
#
loop_
_entity.id
_entity.type
_entity.pdbx_description
1 polymer ?
#
loop_
_entity_poly.entity_id
_entity_poly.type
_entity_poly.pdbx_seq_one_letter_code
_entity_poly.pdbx_strand_id
1 'polypeptide(L)' 'MSKFRFFIVLALFCLSTSFLVSQGILPLSEIQPGMRGQGKTVFLGSKIERFDFEILGIQKILRPVAQRFWSNSWAPT' A
#
# COMPACT_ATOMS: atom_id res chain seq x y z
N MET A 1 38.96 11.29 -33.07
CA MET A 1 37.50 10.96 -33.10
C MET A 1 37.08 9.85 -32.10
N SER A 2 37.99 9.29 -31.28
CA SER A 2 37.66 8.28 -30.26
C SER A 2 37.05 8.84 -28.97
N LYS A 3 37.42 10.08 -28.58
CA LYS A 3 36.94 10.76 -27.38
C LYS A 3 35.42 11.00 -27.41
N PHE A 4 34.87 11.33 -28.59
CA PHE A 4 33.43 11.59 -28.78
C PHE A 4 32.59 10.32 -28.60
N ARG A 5 33.09 9.17 -29.07
CA ARG A 5 32.45 7.86 -28.84
C ARG A 5 32.38 7.51 -27.35
N PHE A 6 33.44 7.82 -26.60
CA PHE A 6 33.47 7.61 -25.16
C PHE A 6 32.42 8.47 -24.43
N PHE A 7 32.29 9.74 -24.80
CA PHE A 7 31.26 10.62 -24.24
C PHE A 7 29.83 10.14 -24.53
N ILE A 8 29.57 9.60 -25.73
CA ILE A 8 28.25 9.05 -26.08
C ILE A 8 27.91 7.82 -25.22
N VAL A 9 28.87 6.91 -25.04
CA VAL A 9 28.67 5.70 -24.22
C VAL A 9 28.43 6.08 -22.75
N LEU A 10 29.15 7.07 -22.23
CA LEU A 10 28.98 7.55 -20.86
C LEU A 10 27.62 8.23 -20.64
N ALA A 11 27.14 9.01 -21.62
CA ALA A 11 25.82 9.63 -21.58
C ALA A 11 24.68 8.58 -21.63
N LEU A 12 24.83 7.55 -22.46
CA LEU A 12 23.89 6.42 -22.51
C LEU A 12 23.84 5.65 -21.19
N PHE A 13 25.00 5.45 -20.55
CA PHE A 13 25.07 4.78 -19.25
C PHE A 13 24.40 5.58 -18.13
N CYS A 14 24.55 6.90 -18.11
CA CYS A 14 23.88 7.76 -17.13
C CYS A 14 22.35 7.73 -17.28
N LEU A 15 21.82 7.71 -18.51
CA LEU A 15 20.38 7.63 -18.74
C LEU A 15 19.74 6.35 -18.18
N SER A 16 20.49 5.26 -18.06
CA SER A 16 19.99 4.00 -17.52
C SER A 16 19.81 3.97 -16.00
N THR A 17 20.31 4.96 -15.25
CA THR A 17 20.34 4.92 -13.77
C THR A 17 19.06 5.40 -13.07
N SER A 18 18.00 5.73 -13.80
CA SER A 18 16.85 6.42 -13.22
C SER A 18 15.70 5.50 -12.80
N PHE A 19 15.88 4.66 -11.76
CA PHE A 19 14.74 4.16 -10.96
C PHE A 19 15.16 3.87 -9.51
N LEU A 20 15.24 4.92 -8.67
CA LEU A 20 15.19 4.79 -7.22
C LEU A 20 13.73 4.82 -6.78
N VAL A 21 13.04 3.68 -6.87
CA VAL A 21 11.69 3.56 -6.32
C VAL A 21 11.79 3.57 -4.80
N SER A 22 11.35 4.68 -4.19
CA SER A 22 11.14 4.74 -2.74
C SER A 22 10.01 3.78 -2.38
N GLN A 23 10.32 2.72 -1.64
CA GLN A 23 9.33 1.76 -1.15
C GLN A 23 8.57 2.36 0.03
N GLY A 24 7.67 3.30 -0.26
CA GLY A 24 6.73 3.86 0.71
C GLY A 24 5.61 2.88 1.07
N ILE A 25 4.86 3.20 2.13
CA ILE A 25 3.62 2.49 2.45
C ILE A 25 2.54 2.98 1.49
N LEU A 26 1.94 2.06 0.73
CA LEU A 26 0.86 2.35 -0.21
C LEU A 26 -0.42 2.74 0.55
N PRO A 27 -1.05 3.89 0.24
CA PRO A 27 -2.27 4.31 0.92
C PRO A 27 -3.45 3.38 0.61
N LEU A 28 -4.35 3.19 1.58
CA LEU A 28 -5.48 2.26 1.46
C LEU A 28 -6.40 2.55 0.25
N SER A 29 -6.50 3.81 -0.19
CA SER A 29 -7.28 4.24 -1.36
C SER A 29 -6.77 3.71 -2.70
N GLU A 30 -5.49 3.32 -2.77
CA GLU A 30 -4.85 2.81 -3.98
C GLU A 30 -4.89 1.28 -4.07
N ILE A 31 -5.36 0.61 -3.01
CA ILE A 31 -5.48 -0.85 -2.97
C ILE A 31 -6.64 -1.32 -3.86
N GLN A 32 -6.35 -2.30 -4.72
CA GLN A 32 -7.30 -2.89 -5.65
C GLN A 32 -7.40 -4.42 -5.46
N PRO A 33 -8.59 -5.01 -5.69
CA PRO A 33 -8.72 -6.46 -5.77
C PRO A 33 -7.79 -7.09 -6.81
N GLY A 34 -7.27 -8.28 -6.54
CA GLY A 34 -6.33 -9.00 -7.40
C GLY A 34 -4.86 -8.62 -7.21
N MET A 35 -4.55 -7.56 -6.45
CA MET A 35 -3.16 -7.25 -6.07
C MET A 35 -2.57 -8.41 -5.25
N ARG A 36 -1.31 -8.78 -5.54
CA ARG A 36 -0.59 -9.84 -4.84
C ARG A 36 0.57 -9.28 -4.04
N GLY A 37 0.85 -9.92 -2.91
CA GLY A 37 1.95 -9.53 -2.04
C GLY A 37 2.47 -10.69 -1.21
N GLN A 38 3.57 -10.43 -0.52
CA GLN A 38 4.17 -11.37 0.41
C GLN A 38 4.21 -10.75 1.81
N GLY A 39 3.50 -11.37 2.74
CA GLY A 39 3.53 -11.02 4.16
C GLY A 39 4.70 -11.69 4.86
N LYS A 40 5.14 -11.09 5.96
CA LYS A 40 6.08 -11.69 6.91
C LYS A 40 5.37 -11.92 8.24
N THR A 41 5.58 -13.07 8.85
CA THR A 41 4.98 -13.45 10.14
C THR A 41 6.00 -14.23 10.97
N VAL A 42 5.70 -14.48 12.25
CA VAL A 42 6.52 -15.30 13.15
C VAL A 42 5.59 -16.28 13.85
N PHE A 43 5.71 -17.58 13.55
CA PHE A 43 4.91 -18.62 14.21
C PHE A 43 5.60 -19.21 15.44
N LEU A 44 6.94 -19.24 15.46
CA LEU A 44 7.71 -19.81 16.56
C LEU A 44 9.00 -19.01 16.82
N GLY A 45 9.20 -18.63 18.08
CA GLY A 45 10.40 -17.93 18.53
C GLY A 45 10.59 -16.60 17.80
N SER A 46 11.73 -16.46 17.12
CA SER A 46 12.10 -15.27 16.33
C SER A 46 12.21 -15.56 14.83
N LYS A 47 11.75 -16.73 14.38
CA LYS A 47 11.88 -17.15 12.98
C LYS A 47 10.85 -16.41 12.12
N ILE A 48 11.35 -15.57 11.21
CA ILE A 48 10.50 -14.88 10.24
C ILE A 48 10.14 -15.83 9.11
N GLU A 49 8.85 -16.03 8.92
CA GLU A 49 8.25 -16.82 7.84
C GLU A 49 7.51 -15.90 6.87
N ARG A 50 7.38 -16.35 5.62
CA ARG A 50 6.75 -15.58 4.54
C ARG A 50 5.52 -16.33 4.06
N PHE A 51 4.48 -15.58 3.71
CA PHE A 51 3.28 -16.13 3.10
C PHE A 51 2.83 -15.22 1.96
N ASP A 52 2.38 -15.81 0.87
CA ASP A 52 1.86 -15.07 -0.26
C ASP A 52 0.35 -14.85 -0.08
N PHE A 53 -0.15 -13.70 -0.53
CA PHE A 53 -1.56 -13.36 -0.43
C PHE A 53 -2.04 -12.61 -1.67
N GLU A 54 -3.36 -12.65 -1.88
CA GLU A 54 -4.08 -11.86 -2.87
C GLU A 54 -5.14 -11.00 -2.16
N ILE A 55 -5.25 -9.74 -2.56
CA ILE A 55 -6.21 -8.82 -2.01
C ILE A 55 -7.57 -9.07 -2.66
N LEU A 56 -8.60 -9.37 -1.86
CA LEU A 56 -9.96 -9.56 -2.36
C LEU A 56 -10.77 -8.25 -2.36
N GLY A 57 -10.44 -7.32 -1.47
CA GLY A 57 -11.14 -6.04 -1.33
C GLY A 57 -10.88 -5.38 0.02
N ILE A 58 -11.52 -4.23 0.23
CA ILE A 58 -11.39 -3.43 1.47
C ILE A 58 -12.71 -3.48 2.23
N GLN A 59 -12.67 -3.95 3.49
CA GLN A 59 -13.83 -3.93 4.38
C GLN A 59 -13.93 -2.58 5.11
N LYS A 60 -15.02 -1.84 4.87
CA LYS A 60 -15.35 -0.63 5.64
C LYS A 60 -16.19 -1.01 6.86
N ILE A 61 -15.89 -0.39 8.01
CA ILE A 61 -16.75 -0.49 9.19
C ILE A 61 -18.03 0.28 8.92
N LEU A 62 -19.18 -0.40 8.94
CA LEU A 62 -20.50 0.23 8.92
C LEU A 62 -20.84 0.65 10.36
N ARG A 63 -20.82 1.95 10.66
CA ARG A 63 -21.40 2.45 11.92
C ARG A 63 -22.92 2.51 11.76
N PRO A 64 -23.72 1.80 12.58
CA PRO A 64 -25.16 2.00 12.58
C PRO A 64 -25.49 3.38 13.16
N VAL A 65 -26.15 4.23 12.38
CA VAL A 65 -26.83 5.43 12.89
C VAL A 65 -28.06 4.94 13.65
N ALA A 66 -27.90 4.68 14.94
CA ALA A 66 -28.99 4.37 15.86
C ALA A 66 -29.12 5.44 16.96
N GLN A 67 -28.81 6.71 16.65
CA GLN A 67 -28.92 7.81 17.63
C GLN A 67 -30.20 8.66 17.47
N ARG A 68 -31.14 8.23 16.62
CA ARG A 68 -32.46 8.88 16.42
C ARG A 68 -33.59 8.25 17.25
N PHE A 69 -33.28 7.70 18.43
CA PHE A 69 -34.29 7.15 19.34
C PHE A 69 -34.54 8.00 20.60
N TRP A 70 -33.80 9.09 20.81
CA TRP A 70 -34.08 10.06 21.89
C TRP A 70 -34.50 11.40 21.34
N SER A 71 -35.65 11.42 20.68
CA SER A 71 -36.39 12.66 20.43
C SER A 71 -37.58 12.62 21.39
N ASN A 72 -37.47 13.34 22.52
CA ASN A 72 -38.59 13.88 23.31
C ASN A 72 -39.59 12.93 24.03
N SER A 73 -39.11 11.91 24.77
CA SER A 73 -39.95 11.11 25.68
C SER A 73 -40.17 11.69 27.09
N TRP A 74 -39.64 12.89 27.39
CA TRP A 74 -39.74 13.52 28.72
C TRP A 74 -40.11 14.99 28.59
N ALA A 75 -41.33 15.26 28.16
CA ALA A 75 -41.96 16.56 28.34
C ALA A 75 -43.15 16.35 29.30
N PRO A 76 -43.12 16.91 30.53
CA PRO A 76 -44.32 16.93 31.35
C PRO A 76 -45.34 17.86 30.69
N THR A 77 -46.54 17.35 30.41
CA THR A 77 -47.71 18.16 30.01
C THR A 77 -48.13 19.10 31.12
#